data_AF-A0A0M2U088-F1
#
_entry.id   AF-A0A0M2U088-F1
#
_cell.length_a   1.000
_cell.length_b   1.000
_cell.length_c   1.000
_cell.angle_alpha   90.00
_cell.angle_beta   90.00
_cell.angle_gamma   90.00
#
_symmetry.space_group_name_H-M   'P 1'
#
loop_
_entity.id
_entity.type
_entity.pdbx_description
1 polymer ?
#
loop_
_entity_poly.entity_id
_entity_poly.type
_entity_poly.pdbx_seq_one_letter_code
_entity_poly.pdbx_strand_id
1 'polypeptide(L)' 'MRHILWELDGTVDLALYTVETGGIGVIAEGTHEFYYYPIKWDSDGTLVYGKNWFNEKAERLKYLYK' A
#
# COMPACT_ATOMS: atom_id res chain seq x y z
N MET A 1 -11.48 -23.42 24.28
CA MET A 1 -11.08 -22.01 24.12
C MET A 1 -11.52 -21.55 22.73
N ARG A 2 -12.35 -20.51 22.62
CA ARG A 2 -12.76 -19.91 21.34
C ARG A 2 -11.64 -18.97 20.89
N HIS A 3 -11.01 -19.27 19.76
CA HIS A 3 -10.12 -18.31 19.11
C HIS A 3 -10.97 -17.14 18.58
N ILE A 4 -10.66 -15.95 19.06
CA ILE A 4 -11.24 -14.69 18.57
C ILE A 4 -10.46 -14.36 17.29
N LEU A 5 -11.11 -14.43 16.12
CA LEU A 5 -10.56 -14.13 14.77
C LEU A 5 -10.23 -12.63 14.55
N TRP A 6 -9.75 -11.93 15.59
CA TRP A 6 -9.39 -10.51 15.53
C TRP A 6 -7.89 -10.28 15.78
N GLU A 7 -7.04 -11.27 15.50
CA GLU A 7 -5.68 -10.92 15.09
C GLU A 7 -5.84 -10.24 13.72
N LEU A 8 -5.84 -8.91 13.72
CA LEU A 8 -5.58 -8.14 12.52
C LEU A 8 -4.23 -8.66 12.00
N ASP A 9 -4.25 -9.53 10.99
CA ASP A 9 -3.12 -9.77 10.09
C ASP A 9 -2.82 -8.42 9.44
N GLY A 10 -2.21 -7.49 10.17
CA GLY A 10 -2.19 -6.07 9.84
C GLY A 10 -1.50 -5.82 8.52
N THR A 11 -2.26 -5.90 7.42
CA THR A 11 -1.81 -5.57 6.09
C THR A 11 -1.98 -4.07 5.88
N VAL A 12 -1.01 -3.45 5.22
CA VAL A 12 -1.14 -2.06 4.78
C VAL A 12 -1.27 -2.07 3.27
N ASP A 13 -2.49 -1.82 2.82
CA ASP A 13 -2.79 -1.56 1.42
C ASP A 13 -2.34 -0.14 1.05
N LEU A 14 -2.03 0.05 -0.22
CA LEU A 14 -1.77 1.36 -0.79
C LEU A 14 -2.98 1.78 -1.63
N ALA A 15 -3.65 2.85 -1.22
CA ALA A 15 -4.77 3.42 -1.95
C ALA A 15 -4.48 4.86 -2.40
N LEU A 16 -5.11 5.26 -3.50
CA LEU A 16 -5.12 6.61 -4.04
C LEU A 16 -6.49 7.25 -3.81
N TYR A 17 -6.48 8.50 -3.36
CA TYR A 17 -7.68 9.32 -3.25
C TYR A 17 -7.63 10.46 -4.27
N THR A 18 -8.64 10.53 -5.14
CA THR A 18 -8.84 11.63 -6.09
C THR A 18 -9.70 12.71 -5.43
N VAL A 19 -9.11 13.84 -5.11
CA VAL A 19 -9.79 14.91 -4.33
C VAL A 19 -10.97 15.51 -5.09
N GLU A 20 -10.85 15.65 -6.40
CA GLU A 20 -11.85 16.29 -7.27
C GLU A 20 -13.15 15.50 -7.34
N THR A 21 -13.05 14.17 -7.30
CA THR A 21 -14.19 13.25 -7.46
C THR A 21 -14.59 12.57 -6.15
N GLY A 22 -13.74 12.63 -5.13
CA GLY A 22 -13.90 11.86 -3.90
C GLY A 22 -13.67 10.35 -4.10
N GLY A 23 -13.10 9.94 -5.23
CA GLY A 23 -12.88 8.53 -5.56
C GLY A 23 -11.70 7.92 -4.80
N ILE A 24 -11.83 6.66 -4.39
CA ILE A 24 -10.74 5.85 -3.83
C ILE A 24 -10.47 4.68 -4.77
N GLY A 25 -9.20 4.46 -5.10
CA GLY A 25 -8.74 3.29 -5.84
C GLY A 25 -7.56 2.62 -5.14
N VAL A 26 -7.60 1.29 -4.99
CA VAL A 26 -6.47 0.53 -4.44
C VAL A 26 -5.41 0.36 -5.52
N ILE A 27 -4.19 0.81 -5.23
CA ILE A 27 -3.00 0.65 -6.09
C ILE A 27 -2.38 -0.74 -5.85
N ALA A 28 -2.27 -1.15 -4.60
CA ALA A 28 -1.70 -2.44 -4.21
C ALA A 28 -2.27 -2.93 -2.87
N GLU A 29 -2.57 -4.24 -2.80
CA GLU A 29 -3.07 -4.90 -1.59
C GLU A 29 -1.92 -5.58 -0.85
N GLY A 30 -1.75 -5.25 0.42
CA GLY A 30 -0.81 -5.91 1.32
C GLY A 30 -1.26 -7.34 1.64
N THR A 31 -0.34 -8.12 2.21
CA THR A 31 -0.62 -9.48 2.68
C THR A 31 0.01 -9.69 4.06
N HIS A 32 -0.22 -10.84 4.67
CA HIS A 32 0.48 -11.23 5.91
C HIS A 32 2.00 -11.33 5.74
N GLU A 33 2.52 -11.36 4.50
CA GLU A 33 3.96 -11.41 4.23
C GLU A 33 4.59 -10.03 4.00
N PHE A 34 3.81 -9.05 3.53
CA PHE A 34 4.32 -7.74 3.14
C PHE A 34 3.28 -6.62 3.22
N TYR A 35 3.77 -5.40 3.38
CA TYR A 35 2.97 -4.19 3.45
C TYR A 35 3.52 -3.10 2.52
N TYR A 36 2.68 -2.13 2.16
CA TYR A 36 3.05 -1.03 1.27
C TYR A 36 3.06 0.32 1.99
N TYR A 37 3.89 1.25 1.52
CA TYR A 37 3.92 2.62 2.02
C TYR A 37 4.39 3.61 0.94
N PRO A 38 3.83 4.83 0.90
CA PRO A 38 4.27 5.86 -0.04
C PRO A 38 5.65 6.39 0.34
N ILE A 39 6.48 6.71 -0.66
CA ILE A 39 7.80 7.31 -0.44
C ILE A 39 7.86 8.74 -0.97
N LYS A 40 7.43 8.96 -2.22
CA LYS A 40 7.35 10.30 -2.81
C LYS A 40 6.39 10.34 -3.98
N TRP A 41 5.87 11.53 -4.27
CA TRP A 41 5.11 11.82 -5.47
C TRP A 41 5.94 12.75 -6.35
N ASP A 42 6.28 12.29 -7.55
CA ASP A 42 7.03 13.09 -8.52
C ASP A 42 6.08 14.03 -9.29
N SER A 43 6.61 15.15 -9.79
CA SER A 43 5.82 16.18 -10.49
C SER A 43 5.22 15.70 -11.81
N ASP A 44 5.69 14.56 -12.33
CA ASP A 44 5.17 13.91 -13.53
C ASP A 44 3.96 13.01 -13.23
N GLY A 45 3.48 12.97 -11.99
CA GLY A 45 2.36 12.10 -11.58
C GLY A 45 2.78 10.69 -11.16
N THR A 46 4.08 10.40 -11.09
CA THR A 46 4.57 9.10 -10.62
C THR A 46 4.60 9.03 -9.09
N LEU A 47 3.82 8.11 -8.53
CA LEU A 47 4.00 7.68 -7.14
C LEU A 47 5.14 6.68 -7.06
N VAL A 48 6.13 6.97 -6.23
CA VAL A 48 7.14 6.00 -5.79
C VAL A 48 6.74 5.49 -4.41
N TYR A 49 6.65 4.17 -4.27
CA TYR A 49 6.22 3.50 -3.05
C TYR A 49 7.11 2.30 -2.74
N GLY A 50 7.13 1.88 -1.48
CA GLY A 50 7.86 0.72 -1.01
C GLY A 50 6.94 -0.48 -0.81
N LYS A 51 7.46 -1.67 -1.10
CA LYS A 51 6.93 -2.96 -0.68
C LYS A 51 7.91 -3.56 0.32
N ASN A 52 7.50 -3.70 1.56
CA ASN A 52 8.33 -4.25 2.63
C ASN A 52 7.77 -5.59 3.08
N TRP A 53 8.62 -6.61 3.04
CA TRP A 53 8.34 -7.88 3.67
C TRP A 53 8.74 -7.82 5.13
N PHE A 54 8.04 -8.57 5.98
CA PHE A 54 8.36 -8.66 7.41
C PHE A 54 9.69 -9.37 7.69
N ASN A 55 10.34 -9.95 6.67
CA ASN A 55 11.66 -10.60 6.73
C ASN A 55 12.83 -9.69 6.28
N GLU A 56 12.68 -8.37 6.41
CA GLU A 56 13.70 -7.36 6.09
C GLU A 56 14.02 -7.17 4.59
N LYS A 57 13.31 -7.85 3.68
CA LYS A 57 13.36 -7.54 2.25
C LYS A 57 12.53 -6.28 1.96
N ALA A 58 13.05 -5.40 1.12
CA ALA A 58 12.34 -4.23 0.62
C ALA A 58 12.50 -4.07 -0.90
N GLU A 59 11.45 -3.60 -1.57
CA GLU A 59 11.46 -3.27 -2.99
C GLU A 59 10.85 -1.88 -3.21
N ARG A 60 11.39 -1.15 -4.18
CA ARG A 60 10.88 0.16 -4.58
C ARG A 60 10.14 0.06 -5.90
N LEU A 61 8.87 0.45 -5.89
CA LEU A 61 7.94 0.33 -7.01
C LEU A 61 7.47 1.71 -7.45
N LYS A 62 6.86 1.76 -8.65
CA LYS A 62 6.35 2.99 -9.26
C LYS A 62 4.94 2.76 -9.80
N TYR A 63 4.09 3.77 -9.63
CA TYR A 63 2.74 3.83 -10.21
C TYR A 63 2.57 5.18 -10.90
N LEU A 64 2.26 5.18 -12.19
CA LEU A 64 1.99 6.40 -12.94
C LEU A 64 0.48 6.69 -12.90
N TYR A 65 0.09 7.76 -12.24
CA TYR A 65 -1.28 8.26 -12.29
C TYR A 65 -1.55 8.91 -13.66
N LYS A 66 -2.66 8.53 -14.29
CA LYS A 66 -3.10 9.06 -15.59
C LYS A 66 -4.42 9.80 -15.45
#